data_AF-A0A7S1X2L0-F1
#
_entry.id   AF-A0A7S1X2L0-F1
#
_cell.length_a   1.000
_cell.length_b   1.000
_cell.length_c   1.000
_cell.angle_alpha   90.00
_cell.angle_beta   90.00
_cell.angle_gamma   90.00
#
_symmetry.space_group_name_H-M   'P 1'
#
loop_
_entity.id
_entity.type
_entity.pdbx_description
1 polymer ?
#
loop_
_entity_poly.entity_id
_entity_poly.type
_entity_poly.pdbx_seq_one_letter_code
_entity_poly.pdbx_strand_id
1 'polypeptide(L)'
;KMALAEVLLLLLRLGAKMEELVKECVDFIGQNFAKVTALPLDMSSLAEDIHAKMSKVISEEQLEELWERSERSDDDSEHSKQSAVLVNRIYKHKVEHLLRTMHTTLVRCAQCGFLFSAAHRAQLTCPSAKPMVDYRGNVVAYHSPEPRWRFQKYLGELRKGGHSWREIYWHIWGYVQVQRCKACNRHFPVCEAAHCAYHPKAPVFTGSKSNGTYPCCGSVAFRFHSTDAAHQGCSNRSHEIEERPTSGRTPGEQQRVLRLLSLYSNLIVIPWEG
;
A
#
# COMPACT_ATOMS: atom_id res chain seq x y z
N LYS A 1 6.27 -22.14 -32.26
CA LYS A 1 6.01 -21.45 -30.97
C LYS A 1 7.11 -20.44 -30.62
N MET A 2 8.41 -20.77 -30.75
CA MET A 2 9.51 -19.80 -30.59
C MET A 2 9.44 -18.62 -31.56
N ALA A 3 9.15 -18.88 -32.85
CA ALA A 3 9.04 -17.83 -33.86
C ALA A 3 7.98 -16.75 -33.56
N LEU A 4 6.89 -17.08 -32.88
CA LEU A 4 5.85 -16.10 -32.53
C LEU A 4 6.30 -15.15 -31.42
N ALA A 5 7.06 -15.65 -30.44
CA ALA A 5 7.57 -14.83 -29.34
C ALA A 5 8.70 -13.90 -29.81
N GLU A 6 9.57 -14.39 -30.71
CA GLU A 6 10.61 -13.56 -31.35
C GLU A 6 10.01 -12.49 -32.27
N VAL A 7 8.96 -12.83 -33.04
CA VAL A 7 8.22 -11.86 -33.84
C VAL A 7 7.51 -10.83 -32.97
N LEU A 8 6.89 -11.24 -31.85
CA LEU A 8 6.26 -10.32 -30.90
C LEU A 8 7.28 -9.33 -30.31
N LEU A 9 8.47 -9.82 -29.95
CA LEU A 9 9.56 -8.98 -29.42
C LEU A 9 10.15 -8.05 -30.48
N LEU A 10 10.31 -8.52 -31.72
CA LEU A 10 10.73 -7.66 -32.84
C LEU A 10 9.70 -6.56 -33.11
N LEU A 11 8.40 -6.88 -33.07
CA LEU A 11 7.32 -5.92 -33.25
C LEU A 11 7.27 -4.89 -32.11
N LEU A 12 7.51 -5.32 -30.86
CA LEU A 12 7.60 -4.41 -29.71
C LEU A 12 8.87 -3.54 -29.76
N ARG A 13 9.99 -4.07 -30.26
CA ARG A 13 11.27 -3.35 -30.40
C ARG A 13 11.28 -2.37 -31.58
N LEU A 14 10.54 -2.63 -32.65
CA LEU A 14 10.41 -1.77 -33.84
C LEU A 14 9.37 -0.65 -33.68
N GLY A 15 8.85 -0.45 -32.47
CA GLY A 15 7.70 0.42 -32.20
C GLY A 15 7.82 1.81 -32.81
N ALA A 16 6.99 2.10 -33.83
CA ALA A 16 6.55 3.46 -34.21
C ALA A 16 5.51 3.52 -35.36
N LYS A 17 4.83 2.43 -35.77
CA LYS A 17 3.83 2.52 -36.85
C LYS A 17 2.40 2.06 -36.53
N MET A 18 2.13 1.33 -35.44
CA MET A 18 0.76 0.96 -35.04
C MET A 18 0.61 0.83 -33.51
N GLU A 19 -0.02 1.81 -32.85
CA GLU A 19 -0.27 1.80 -31.39
C GLU A 19 -1.16 0.64 -30.95
N GLU A 20 -2.10 0.23 -31.80
CA GLU A 20 -3.05 -0.86 -31.56
C GLU A 20 -2.34 -2.21 -31.41
N LEU A 21 -1.37 -2.50 -32.28
CA LEU A 21 -0.58 -3.72 -32.22
C LEU A 21 0.24 -3.81 -30.92
N VAL A 22 0.84 -2.68 -30.50
CA VAL A 22 1.59 -2.63 -29.23
C VAL A 22 0.65 -2.93 -28.06
N LYS A 23 -0.57 -2.39 -28.09
CA LYS A 23 -1.58 -2.66 -27.07
C LYS A 23 -1.96 -4.14 -27.05
N GLU A 24 -2.28 -4.75 -28.19
CA GLU A 24 -2.59 -6.18 -28.27
C GLU A 24 -1.45 -7.07 -27.76
N CYS A 25 -0.20 -6.72 -28.09
CA CYS A 25 0.97 -7.46 -27.61
C CYS A 25 1.11 -7.37 -26.09
N VAL A 26 0.93 -6.18 -25.51
CA VAL A 26 0.97 -5.97 -24.05
C VAL A 26 -0.17 -6.71 -23.36
N ASP A 27 -1.39 -6.64 -23.92
CA ASP A 27 -2.57 -7.35 -23.41
C ASP A 27 -2.32 -8.87 -23.42
N PHE A 28 -1.74 -9.42 -24.50
CA PHE A 28 -1.35 -10.82 -24.61
C PHE A 28 -0.28 -11.21 -23.59
N ILE A 29 0.75 -10.37 -23.39
CA ILE A 29 1.79 -10.58 -22.38
C ILE A 29 1.16 -10.62 -20.98
N GLY A 30 0.25 -9.70 -20.65
CA GLY A 30 -0.43 -9.69 -19.36
C GLY A 30 -1.19 -11.00 -19.10
N GLN A 31 -1.94 -11.49 -20.09
CA GLN A 31 -2.70 -12.74 -19.98
C GLN A 31 -1.83 -14.00 -19.91
N ASN A 32 -0.62 -13.96 -20.48
CA ASN A 32 0.28 -15.12 -20.58
C ASN A 32 1.62 -14.91 -19.87
N PHE A 33 1.67 -14.02 -18.87
CA PHE A 33 2.92 -13.53 -18.29
C PHE A 33 3.87 -14.63 -17.81
N ALA A 34 3.34 -15.63 -17.08
CA ALA A 34 4.12 -16.77 -16.61
C ALA A 34 4.74 -17.59 -17.76
N LYS A 35 4.01 -17.77 -18.87
CA LYS A 35 4.50 -18.49 -20.06
C LYS A 35 5.53 -17.69 -20.84
N VAL A 36 5.31 -16.38 -20.98
CA VAL A 36 6.21 -15.47 -21.71
C VAL A 36 7.55 -15.36 -20.98
N THR A 37 7.51 -15.20 -19.66
CA THR A 37 8.73 -15.08 -18.83
C THR A 37 9.51 -16.39 -18.71
N ALA A 38 8.89 -17.54 -18.96
CA ALA A 38 9.58 -18.83 -19.03
C ALA A 38 10.36 -19.03 -20.34
N LEU A 39 10.17 -18.17 -21.34
CA LEU A 39 10.96 -18.21 -22.56
C LEU A 39 12.36 -17.62 -22.29
N PRO A 40 13.41 -18.07 -22.99
CA PRO A 40 14.77 -17.53 -22.87
C PRO A 40 14.88 -16.18 -23.60
N LEU A 41 14.05 -15.23 -23.22
CA LEU A 41 13.92 -13.91 -23.84
C LEU A 41 14.12 -12.85 -22.77
N ASP A 42 15.06 -11.94 -23.02
CA ASP A 42 15.28 -10.80 -22.14
C ASP A 42 14.19 -9.74 -22.35
N MET A 43 13.16 -9.80 -21.50
CA MET A 43 12.08 -8.82 -21.43
C MET A 43 12.49 -7.57 -20.63
N SER A 44 13.58 -7.64 -19.88
CA SER A 44 14.07 -6.52 -19.09
C SER A 44 14.69 -5.43 -19.97
N SER A 45 15.19 -5.76 -21.16
CA SER A 45 15.75 -4.80 -22.13
C SER A 45 14.72 -4.06 -22.99
N LEU A 46 13.42 -4.32 -22.83
CA LEU A 46 12.38 -3.55 -23.53
C LEU A 46 12.41 -2.07 -23.12
N ALA A 47 11.81 -1.22 -23.97
CA ALA A 47 11.73 0.21 -23.72
C ALA A 47 10.85 0.53 -22.49
N GLU A 48 11.17 1.63 -21.79
CA GLU A 48 10.50 2.03 -20.54
C GLU A 48 9.00 2.31 -20.74
N ASP A 49 8.58 2.77 -21.91
CA ASP A 49 7.16 2.98 -22.24
C ASP A 49 6.39 1.66 -22.34
N ILE A 50 7.03 0.59 -22.82
CA ILE A 50 6.47 -0.76 -22.82
C ILE A 50 6.34 -1.28 -21.38
N HIS A 51 7.36 -1.12 -20.54
CA HIS A 51 7.26 -1.47 -19.11
C HIS A 51 6.16 -0.67 -18.40
N ALA A 52 5.97 0.60 -18.75
CA ALA A 52 4.89 1.42 -18.24
C ALA A 52 3.51 0.88 -18.66
N LYS A 53 3.34 0.42 -19.91
CA LYS A 53 2.10 -0.23 -20.37
C LYS A 53 1.89 -1.58 -19.68
N MET A 54 2.94 -2.40 -19.57
CA MET A 54 2.93 -3.69 -18.87
C MET A 54 2.51 -3.56 -17.39
N SER A 55 2.93 -2.49 -16.70
CA SER A 55 2.57 -2.24 -15.30
C SER A 55 1.06 -2.13 -15.02
N LYS A 56 0.28 -1.77 -16.06
CA LYS A 56 -1.18 -1.62 -15.99
C LYS A 56 -1.93 -2.94 -16.18
N VAL A 57 -1.35 -3.89 -16.91
CA VAL A 57 -2.02 -5.16 -17.27
C VAL A 57 -1.53 -6.35 -16.46
N ILE A 58 -0.27 -6.35 -16.03
CA ILE A 58 0.31 -7.41 -15.21
C ILE A 58 -0.13 -7.22 -13.77
N SER A 59 -0.66 -8.26 -13.14
CA SER A 59 -1.09 -8.21 -11.73
C SER A 59 0.10 -8.26 -10.78
N GLU A 60 -0.08 -7.79 -9.55
CA GLU A 60 0.95 -7.89 -8.51
C GLU A 60 1.29 -9.35 -8.22
N GLU A 61 0.28 -10.24 -8.18
CA GLU A 61 0.48 -11.67 -7.94
C GLU A 61 1.33 -12.34 -9.03
N GLN A 62 1.17 -11.94 -10.30
CA GLN A 62 2.00 -12.43 -11.40
C GLN A 62 3.47 -12.00 -11.26
N LEU A 63 3.72 -10.80 -10.72
CA LEU A 63 5.08 -10.32 -10.46
C LEU A 63 5.71 -11.01 -9.26
N GLU A 64 4.93 -11.24 -8.21
CA GLU A 64 5.39 -11.93 -7.01
C GLU A 64 5.71 -13.40 -7.30
N GLU A 65 4.91 -14.09 -8.12
CA GLU A 65 5.22 -15.45 -8.59
C GLU A 65 6.55 -15.49 -9.37
N LEU A 66 6.79 -14.51 -10.24
CA LEU A 66 8.05 -14.39 -10.98
C LEU A 66 9.24 -14.11 -10.06
N TRP A 67 9.06 -13.22 -9.07
CA TRP A 67 10.07 -12.87 -8.08
C TRP A 67 10.45 -14.08 -7.21
N GLU A 68 9.46 -14.81 -6.71
CA GLU A 68 9.70 -16.01 -5.90
C GLU A 68 10.45 -17.08 -6.69
N ARG A 69 10.15 -17.22 -7.99
CA ARG A 69 10.87 -18.15 -8.85
C ARG A 69 12.33 -17.74 -9.08
N SER A 70 12.61 -16.44 -9.20
CA SER A 70 13.99 -15.97 -9.33
C SER A 70 14.80 -16.07 -8.04
N GLU A 71 14.17 -15.91 -6.88
CA GLU A 71 14.87 -15.97 -5.58
C GLU A 71 15.07 -17.41 -5.08
N ARG A 72 14.10 -18.31 -5.29
CA ARG A 72 14.21 -19.70 -4.83
C ARG A 72 15.19 -20.54 -5.63
N SER A 73 15.54 -20.10 -6.83
CA SER A 73 16.46 -20.83 -7.65
C SER A 73 17.89 -20.56 -7.15
N ASP A 74 18.55 -21.55 -6.57
CA ASP A 74 20.02 -21.57 -6.43
C ASP A 74 20.73 -21.48 -7.81
N ASP A 75 19.95 -21.51 -8.89
CA ASP A 75 20.34 -21.24 -10.25
C ASP A 75 20.71 -19.77 -10.44
N ASP A 76 22.01 -19.53 -10.43
CA ASP A 76 22.65 -18.23 -10.70
C ASP A 76 22.57 -17.82 -12.19
N SER A 77 21.61 -18.39 -12.92
CA SER A 77 21.44 -18.21 -14.34
C SER A 77 21.11 -16.76 -14.69
N GLU A 78 21.60 -16.36 -15.87
CA GLU A 78 21.31 -15.06 -16.45
C GLU A 78 19.80 -14.80 -16.56
N HIS A 79 19.00 -15.86 -16.78
CA HIS A 79 17.54 -15.78 -16.86
C HIS A 79 16.88 -15.41 -15.52
N SER A 80 17.39 -15.96 -14.40
CA SER A 80 16.90 -15.61 -13.07
C SER A 80 17.19 -14.13 -12.72
N LYS A 81 18.41 -13.67 -13.03
CA LYS A 81 18.82 -12.26 -12.85
C LYS A 81 17.95 -11.31 -13.68
N GLN A 82 17.70 -11.65 -14.95
CA GLN A 82 16.84 -10.87 -15.84
C GLN A 82 15.39 -10.79 -15.33
N SER A 83 14.88 -11.87 -14.74
CA SER A 83 13.55 -11.91 -14.13
C SER A 83 13.44 -10.95 -12.93
N ALA A 84 14.41 -10.98 -12.02
CA ALA A 84 14.45 -10.06 -10.87
C ALA A 84 14.56 -8.58 -11.31
N VAL A 85 15.35 -8.29 -12.36
CA VAL A 85 15.45 -6.95 -12.95
C VAL A 85 14.13 -6.52 -13.58
N LEU A 86 13.47 -7.39 -14.35
CA LEU A 86 12.17 -7.12 -14.97
C LEU A 86 11.10 -6.79 -13.91
N VAL A 87 11.01 -7.61 -12.85
CA VAL A 87 10.07 -7.37 -11.73
C VAL A 87 10.27 -5.98 -11.14
N ASN A 88 11.52 -5.60 -10.86
CA ASN A 88 11.84 -4.28 -10.32
C ASN A 88 11.47 -3.13 -11.27
N ARG A 89 11.71 -3.28 -12.58
CA ARG A 89 11.32 -2.27 -13.58
C ARG A 89 9.81 -2.10 -13.65
N ILE A 90 9.05 -3.19 -13.65
CA ILE A 90 7.59 -3.12 -13.68
C ILE A 90 7.06 -2.50 -12.38
N TYR A 91 7.62 -2.85 -11.21
CA TYR A 91 7.21 -2.26 -9.94
C TYR A 91 7.48 -0.76 -9.83
N LYS A 92 8.59 -0.27 -10.39
CA LYS A 92 8.85 1.17 -10.53
C LYS A 92 7.67 1.89 -11.21
N HIS A 93 7.21 1.35 -12.34
CA HIS A 93 6.06 1.91 -13.07
C HIS A 93 4.73 1.70 -12.34
N LYS A 94 4.57 0.59 -11.59
CA LYS A 94 3.40 0.37 -10.74
C LYS A 94 3.27 1.40 -9.62
N VAL A 95 4.38 1.90 -9.05
CA VAL A 95 4.33 3.00 -8.06
C VAL A 95 3.70 4.24 -8.68
N GLU A 96 4.18 4.66 -9.86
CA GLU A 96 3.60 5.81 -10.57
C GLU A 96 2.14 5.58 -10.93
N HIS A 97 1.81 4.40 -11.43
CA HIS A 97 0.45 4.03 -11.80
C HIS A 97 -0.49 4.04 -10.59
N LEU A 98 -0.08 3.47 -9.46
CA LEU A 98 -0.83 3.45 -8.21
C LEU A 98 -1.20 4.86 -7.75
N LEU A 99 -0.21 5.76 -7.69
CA LEU A 99 -0.41 7.14 -7.25
C LEU A 99 -1.34 7.92 -8.20
N ARG A 100 -1.20 7.71 -9.51
CA ARG A 100 -2.07 8.33 -10.53
C ARG A 100 -3.51 7.81 -10.42
N THR A 101 -3.71 6.50 -10.34
CA THR A 101 -5.04 5.87 -10.24
C THR A 101 -5.76 6.28 -8.96
N MET A 102 -5.03 6.42 -7.86
CA MET A 102 -5.57 6.86 -6.57
C MET A 102 -5.65 8.39 -6.44
N HIS A 103 -5.26 9.13 -7.48
CA HIS A 103 -5.21 10.60 -7.52
C HIS A 103 -4.56 11.21 -6.27
N THR A 104 -3.43 10.64 -5.85
CA THR A 104 -2.80 10.99 -4.57
C THR A 104 -1.28 11.03 -4.63
N THR A 105 -0.68 11.53 -3.56
CA THR A 105 0.73 11.39 -3.23
C THR A 105 0.86 11.11 -1.74
N LEU A 106 2.01 10.56 -1.32
CA LEU A 106 2.31 10.49 0.10
C LEU A 106 2.81 11.85 0.59
N VAL A 107 2.42 12.20 1.80
CA VAL A 107 2.90 13.36 2.54
C VAL A 107 3.29 12.93 3.95
N ARG A 108 4.22 13.65 4.55
CA ARG A 108 4.61 13.44 5.94
C ARG A 108 3.88 14.40 6.86
N CYS A 109 3.40 13.92 7.99
CA CYS A 109 2.78 14.76 9.02
C CYS A 109 3.83 15.59 9.75
N ALA A 110 3.64 16.90 9.84
CA ALA A 110 4.54 17.82 10.53
C ALA A 110 4.60 17.60 12.06
N GLN A 111 3.58 16.94 12.63
CA GLN A 111 3.44 16.77 14.07
C GLN A 111 3.89 15.39 14.56
N CYS A 112 3.39 14.31 13.94
CA CYS A 112 3.74 12.94 14.33
C CYS A 112 4.79 12.28 13.43
N GLY A 113 5.18 12.92 12.31
CA GLY A 113 6.13 12.34 11.35
C GLY A 113 5.59 11.17 10.50
N PHE A 114 4.35 10.73 10.73
CA PHE A 114 3.70 9.64 10.00
C PHE A 114 3.47 10.00 8.52
N LEU A 115 3.67 9.03 7.62
CA LEU A 115 3.35 9.17 6.20
C LEU A 115 1.87 8.85 5.95
N PHE A 116 1.20 9.61 5.10
CA PHE A 116 -0.19 9.35 4.76
C PHE A 116 -0.54 9.82 3.34
N SER A 117 -1.59 9.23 2.77
CA SER A 117 -2.14 9.65 1.49
C SER A 117 -2.80 11.03 1.59
N ALA A 118 -2.38 11.98 0.76
CA ALA A 118 -2.96 13.32 0.72
C ALA A 118 -4.47 13.29 0.45
N ALA A 119 -4.94 12.37 -0.40
CA ALA A 119 -6.36 12.18 -0.71
C ALA A 119 -7.20 11.74 0.51
N HIS A 120 -6.60 11.04 1.49
CA HIS A 120 -7.30 10.51 2.66
C HIS A 120 -7.09 11.33 3.94
N ARG A 121 -6.52 12.54 3.83
CA ARG A 121 -6.22 13.42 4.98
C ARG A 121 -7.42 13.64 5.92
N ALA A 122 -8.61 13.84 5.35
CA ALA A 122 -9.84 14.10 6.13
C ALA A 122 -10.43 12.85 6.79
N GLN A 123 -9.93 11.66 6.45
CA GLN A 123 -10.39 10.39 7.03
C GLN A 123 -9.47 9.93 8.17
N LEU A 124 -8.19 10.30 8.12
CA LEU A 124 -7.17 9.82 9.05
C LEU A 124 -6.99 10.77 10.24
N THR A 125 -7.02 10.21 11.45
CA THR A 125 -6.79 10.94 12.70
C THR A 125 -5.31 10.90 13.07
N CYS A 126 -4.74 12.07 13.39
CA CYS A 126 -3.40 12.21 13.91
C CYS A 126 -3.41 12.27 15.45
N PRO A 127 -2.68 11.36 16.14
CA PRO A 127 -2.64 11.35 17.61
C PRO A 127 -1.91 12.56 18.20
N SER A 128 -1.02 13.20 17.43
CA SER A 128 -0.24 14.36 17.87
C SER A 128 -0.85 15.69 17.41
N ALA A 129 -1.97 15.67 16.69
CA ALA A 129 -2.63 16.89 16.24
C ALA A 129 -3.48 17.51 17.35
N LYS A 130 -3.47 18.85 17.40
CA LYS A 130 -4.30 19.60 18.32
C LYS A 130 -5.77 19.44 17.89
N PRO A 131 -6.67 18.94 18.76
CA PRO A 131 -8.08 18.79 18.40
C PRO A 131 -8.73 20.13 18.05
N MET A 132 -9.59 20.14 17.03
CA MET A 132 -10.35 21.29 16.60
C MET A 132 -11.80 20.90 16.32
N VAL A 133 -12.72 21.85 16.37
CA VAL A 133 -14.13 21.64 16.03
C VAL A 133 -14.34 21.96 14.55
N ASP A 134 -14.91 21.03 13.78
CA ASP A 134 -15.27 21.27 12.39
C ASP A 134 -16.58 22.09 12.26
N TYR A 135 -16.96 22.44 11.03
CA TYR A 135 -18.18 23.20 10.76
C TYR A 135 -19.48 22.46 11.12
N ARG A 136 -19.41 21.16 11.41
CA ARG A 136 -20.53 20.31 11.84
C ARG A 136 -20.57 20.12 13.36
N GLY A 137 -19.61 20.69 14.10
CA GLY A 137 -19.51 20.52 15.55
C GLY A 137 -18.77 19.25 16.00
N ASN A 138 -18.16 18.49 15.07
CA ASN A 138 -17.36 17.32 15.43
C ASN A 138 -15.97 17.74 15.88
N VAL A 139 -15.43 17.07 16.89
CA VAL A 139 -14.04 17.27 17.28
C VAL A 139 -13.14 16.36 16.44
N VAL A 140 -12.24 16.97 15.69
CA VAL A 140 -11.37 16.31 14.71
C VAL A 140 -9.91 16.68 14.95
N ALA A 141 -9.01 15.75 14.64
CA ALA A 141 -7.57 15.96 14.77
C ALA A 141 -6.87 15.36 13.55
N TYR A 142 -6.78 16.11 12.45
CA TYR A 142 -6.24 15.61 11.19
C TYR A 142 -4.72 15.74 11.10
N HIS A 143 -4.09 14.88 10.31
CA HIS A 143 -2.69 15.09 9.92
C HIS A 143 -2.51 16.42 9.17
N SER A 144 -1.37 17.08 9.41
CA SER A 144 -0.97 18.31 8.74
C SER A 144 0.28 18.06 7.89
N PRO A 145 0.27 18.30 6.56
CA PRO A 145 1.44 18.07 5.72
C PRO A 145 2.63 18.94 6.12
N GLU A 146 3.82 18.34 6.18
CA GLU A 146 5.08 19.04 6.42
C GLU A 146 5.50 19.85 5.17
N PRO A 147 5.58 21.20 5.23
CA PRO A 147 5.74 22.02 4.03
C PRO A 147 7.03 21.82 3.24
N ARG A 148 8.11 21.36 3.89
CA ARG A 148 9.43 21.15 3.28
C ARG A 148 9.67 19.71 2.85
N TRP A 149 8.82 18.78 3.28
CA TRP A 149 8.95 17.38 2.93
C TRP A 149 8.55 17.15 1.46
N ARG A 150 9.27 16.28 0.75
CA ARG A 150 9.07 16.02 -0.67
C ARG A 150 9.11 14.53 -0.93
N PHE A 151 8.03 14.01 -1.53
CA PHE A 151 7.90 12.59 -1.86
C PHE A 151 9.03 12.08 -2.76
N GLN A 152 9.47 12.86 -3.76
CA GLN A 152 10.57 12.46 -4.64
C GLN A 152 11.91 12.32 -3.91
N LYS A 153 12.16 13.18 -2.89
CA LYS A 153 13.36 13.06 -2.05
C LYS A 153 13.29 11.79 -1.21
N TYR A 154 12.13 11.49 -0.64
CA TYR A 154 11.88 10.27 0.12
C TYR A 154 12.10 9.00 -0.71
N LEU A 155 11.58 8.95 -1.95
CA LEU A 155 11.87 7.86 -2.89
C LEU A 155 13.37 7.69 -3.14
N GLY A 156 14.09 8.82 -3.34
CA GLY A 156 15.53 8.80 -3.51
C GLY A 156 16.28 8.28 -2.29
N GLU A 157 15.82 8.61 -1.08
CA GLU A 157 16.37 8.11 0.19
C GLU A 157 16.13 6.60 0.35
N LEU A 158 14.93 6.09 0.06
CA LEU A 158 14.64 4.65 0.05
C LEU A 158 15.55 3.88 -0.92
N ARG A 159 15.73 4.41 -2.13
CA ARG A 159 16.61 3.81 -3.14
C ARG A 159 18.07 3.81 -2.71
N LYS A 160 18.54 4.88 -2.06
CA LYS A 160 19.90 4.94 -1.48
C LYS A 160 20.07 3.98 -0.30
N GLY A 161 19.01 3.71 0.44
CA GLY A 161 18.97 2.72 1.53
C GLY A 161 18.96 1.26 1.05
N GLY A 162 19.00 1.00 -0.26
CA GLY A 162 19.05 -0.35 -0.82
C GLY A 162 17.68 -0.99 -1.11
N HIS A 163 16.57 -0.31 -0.83
CA HIS A 163 15.25 -0.86 -1.10
C HIS A 163 14.99 -1.04 -2.59
N SER A 164 14.61 -2.25 -2.98
CA SER A 164 14.11 -2.63 -4.29
C SER A 164 12.81 -1.86 -4.64
N TRP A 165 12.49 -1.76 -5.93
CA TRP A 165 11.23 -1.14 -6.34
C TRP A 165 10.02 -1.96 -5.91
N ARG A 166 10.18 -3.28 -5.75
CA ARG A 166 9.19 -4.18 -5.17
C ARG A 166 8.86 -3.78 -3.72
N GLU A 167 9.87 -3.62 -2.88
CA GLU A 167 9.67 -3.20 -1.47
C GLU A 167 9.06 -1.80 -1.39
N ILE A 168 9.55 -0.86 -2.21
CA ILE A 168 9.02 0.50 -2.26
C ILE A 168 7.54 0.50 -2.69
N TYR A 169 7.16 -0.33 -3.65
CA TYR A 169 5.78 -0.46 -4.09
C TYR A 169 4.88 -0.91 -2.93
N TRP A 170 5.20 -2.01 -2.26
CA TRP A 170 4.38 -2.53 -1.17
C TRP A 170 4.31 -1.58 0.02
N HIS A 171 5.44 -0.91 0.33
CA HIS A 171 5.49 0.15 1.32
C HIS A 171 4.51 1.29 1.00
N ILE A 172 4.56 1.84 -0.22
CA ILE A 172 3.67 2.93 -0.64
C ILE A 172 2.22 2.46 -0.72
N TRP A 173 1.98 1.25 -1.24
CA TRP A 173 0.66 0.65 -1.32
C TRP A 173 0.01 0.57 0.06
N GLY A 174 0.77 0.19 1.09
CA GLY A 174 0.32 0.16 2.48
C GLY A 174 -0.22 1.50 3.00
N TYR A 175 0.42 2.61 2.64
CA TYR A 175 0.00 3.96 3.04
C TYR A 175 -1.15 4.54 2.21
N VAL A 176 -1.23 4.16 0.93
CA VAL A 176 -2.22 4.69 0.00
C VAL A 176 -3.58 4.02 0.21
N GLN A 177 -3.59 2.72 0.50
CA GLN A 177 -4.81 1.96 0.73
C GLN A 177 -5.35 2.26 2.13
N VAL A 178 -6.45 3.01 2.21
CA VAL A 178 -7.16 3.28 3.46
C VAL A 178 -8.42 2.42 3.57
N GLN A 179 -8.63 1.86 4.75
CA GLN A 179 -9.74 0.98 5.10
C GLN A 179 -10.42 1.48 6.37
N ARG A 180 -11.68 1.07 6.59
CA ARG A 180 -12.43 1.37 7.81
C ARG A 180 -12.60 0.12 8.64
N CYS A 181 -12.23 0.19 9.91
CA CYS A 181 -12.38 -0.91 10.85
C CYS A 181 -13.79 -0.89 11.45
N LYS A 182 -14.52 -2.02 11.42
CA LYS A 182 -15.85 -2.15 12.05
C LYS A 182 -15.79 -2.21 13.57
N ALA A 183 -14.68 -2.68 14.14
CA ALA A 183 -14.54 -2.84 15.59
C ALA A 183 -14.24 -1.52 16.32
N CYS A 184 -13.32 -0.71 15.77
CA CYS A 184 -12.96 0.60 16.35
C CYS A 184 -13.55 1.80 15.61
N ASN A 185 -14.25 1.57 14.49
CA ASN A 185 -14.93 2.56 13.68
C ASN A 185 -14.03 3.62 13.02
N ARG A 186 -12.72 3.34 12.92
CA ARG A 186 -11.69 4.26 12.40
C ARG A 186 -11.27 3.93 10.99
N HIS A 187 -10.89 4.97 10.26
CA HIS A 187 -10.12 4.80 9.04
C HIS A 187 -8.64 4.65 9.39
N PHE A 188 -7.96 3.75 8.70
CA PHE A 188 -6.54 3.47 8.90
C PHE A 188 -5.92 3.09 7.54
N PRO A 189 -4.66 3.45 7.28
CA PRO A 189 -3.91 2.89 6.16
C PRO A 189 -3.60 1.42 6.44
N VAL A 190 -3.66 0.56 5.43
CA VAL A 190 -3.49 -0.90 5.63
C VAL A 190 -2.08 -1.29 6.11
N CYS A 191 -1.08 -0.42 6.02
CA CYS A 191 0.20 -0.65 6.70
C CYS A 191 0.04 -0.75 8.23
N GLU A 192 -0.97 -0.09 8.82
CA GLU A 192 -1.32 -0.17 10.24
C GLU A 192 -2.35 -1.26 10.54
N ALA A 193 -2.54 -2.26 9.67
CA ALA A 193 -3.59 -3.26 9.84
C ALA A 193 -3.55 -4.03 11.17
N ALA A 194 -2.39 -4.11 11.83
CA ALA A 194 -2.23 -4.74 13.15
C ALA A 194 -2.38 -3.78 14.35
N HIS A 195 -2.74 -2.51 14.13
CA HIS A 195 -2.65 -1.44 15.13
C HIS A 195 -4.00 -1.04 15.72
N CYS A 196 -5.00 -1.94 15.72
CA CYS A 196 -6.30 -1.65 16.31
C CYS A 196 -6.18 -1.60 17.85
N ALA A 197 -5.90 -0.42 18.38
CA ALA A 197 -5.67 -0.21 19.79
C ALA A 197 -6.96 -0.38 20.62
N TYR A 198 -6.88 -1.11 21.72
CA TYR A 198 -7.97 -1.31 22.68
C TYR A 198 -7.47 -1.53 24.11
N HIS A 199 -8.39 -1.44 25.07
CA HIS A 199 -8.17 -1.87 26.45
C HIS A 199 -8.81 -3.24 26.69
N PRO A 200 -8.07 -4.27 27.13
CA PRO A 200 -8.63 -5.59 27.42
C PRO A 200 -9.61 -5.62 28.61
N LYS A 201 -9.50 -4.65 29.53
CA LYS A 201 -10.34 -4.54 30.73
C LYS A 201 -11.14 -3.25 30.69
N ALA A 202 -12.44 -3.34 31.00
CA ALA A 202 -13.32 -2.18 31.09
C ALA A 202 -12.85 -1.20 32.19
N PRO A 203 -13.08 0.11 32.00
CA PRO A 203 -12.68 1.12 32.98
C PRO A 203 -13.50 1.02 34.26
N VAL A 204 -12.85 1.27 35.40
CA VAL A 204 -13.49 1.29 36.74
C VAL A 204 -13.60 2.74 37.20
N PHE A 205 -14.82 3.17 37.53
CA PHE A 205 -15.10 4.51 38.04
C PHE A 205 -15.49 4.45 39.50
N THR A 206 -14.91 5.31 40.34
CA THR A 206 -15.24 5.39 41.77
C THR A 206 -16.22 6.54 42.04
N GLY A 207 -17.39 6.21 42.58
CA GLY A 207 -18.41 7.19 42.97
C GLY A 207 -18.96 8.02 41.80
N SER A 208 -19.10 9.33 42.02
CA SER A 208 -19.62 10.31 41.05
C SER A 208 -18.52 11.00 40.22
N LYS A 209 -17.25 10.57 40.33
CA LYS A 209 -16.15 11.18 39.58
C LYS A 209 -16.31 10.96 38.08
N SER A 210 -15.98 11.98 37.30
CA SER A 210 -16.00 11.95 35.83
C SER A 210 -14.83 11.17 35.23
N ASN A 211 -13.80 10.90 36.02
CA ASN A 211 -12.67 10.06 35.66
C ASN A 211 -12.65 8.73 36.42
N GLY A 212 -12.07 7.73 35.78
CA GLY A 212 -11.85 6.37 36.28
C GLY A 212 -10.49 5.87 35.81
N THR A 213 -10.28 4.56 35.88
CA THR A 213 -9.00 3.95 35.55
C THR A 213 -9.21 2.67 34.76
N TYR A 214 -8.41 2.43 33.73
CA TYR A 214 -8.35 1.16 33.04
C TYR A 214 -7.48 0.16 33.82
N PRO A 215 -8.04 -0.94 34.37
CA PRO A 215 -7.27 -1.88 35.20
C PRO A 215 -6.21 -2.68 34.42
N CYS A 216 -6.18 -2.57 33.09
CA CYS A 216 -5.20 -3.24 32.25
C CYS A 216 -3.85 -2.51 32.21
N CYS A 217 -3.82 -1.19 32.38
CA CYS A 217 -2.59 -0.39 32.26
C CYS A 217 -2.50 0.78 33.25
N GLY A 218 -3.56 1.06 34.01
CA GLY A 218 -3.59 2.19 34.95
C GLY A 218 -3.87 3.55 34.30
N SER A 219 -4.08 3.62 32.98
CA SER A 219 -4.42 4.88 32.31
C SER A 219 -5.77 5.42 32.78
N VAL A 220 -5.92 6.74 32.71
CA VAL A 220 -7.15 7.43 33.10
C VAL A 220 -8.23 7.18 32.06
N ALA A 221 -9.41 6.77 32.52
CA ALA A 221 -10.62 6.68 31.72
C ALA A 221 -11.52 7.88 32.00
N PHE A 222 -12.28 8.37 31.02
CA PHE A 222 -13.27 9.42 31.24
C PHE A 222 -14.66 8.88 30.94
N ARG A 223 -15.68 9.30 31.70
CA ARG A 223 -17.08 8.88 31.44
C ARG A 223 -17.63 9.47 30.15
N PHE A 224 -17.16 10.67 29.81
CA PHE A 224 -17.56 11.42 28.63
C PHE A 224 -16.29 11.77 27.87
N HIS A 225 -16.18 11.27 26.65
CA HIS A 225 -15.06 11.57 25.76
C HIS A 225 -15.54 12.52 24.67
N SER A 226 -14.97 13.72 24.63
CA SER A 226 -15.22 14.72 23.57
C SER A 226 -14.25 14.58 22.40
N THR A 227 -13.25 13.70 22.50
CA THR A 227 -12.19 13.50 21.50
C THR A 227 -11.88 12.02 21.31
N ASP A 228 -11.20 11.73 20.19
CA ASP A 228 -10.54 10.47 19.84
C ASP A 228 -9.51 9.96 20.89
N ALA A 229 -9.31 10.67 22.01
CA ALA A 229 -8.50 10.25 23.17
C ALA A 229 -9.02 8.94 23.82
N ALA A 230 -10.26 8.55 23.56
CA ALA A 230 -10.85 7.27 23.98
C ALA A 230 -10.21 6.02 23.32
N HIS A 231 -9.30 6.22 22.37
CA HIS A 231 -8.78 5.13 21.54
C HIS A 231 -7.26 4.94 21.65
N GLN A 232 -6.66 5.47 22.72
CA GLN A 232 -5.33 5.06 23.14
C GLN A 232 -5.48 3.76 23.94
N GLY A 233 -5.53 2.63 23.24
CA GLY A 233 -5.51 1.33 23.89
C GLY A 233 -4.11 0.97 24.39
N CYS A 234 -4.04 0.17 25.45
CA CYS A 234 -2.78 -0.39 25.94
C CYS A 234 -2.41 -1.74 25.29
N SER A 235 -3.24 -2.22 24.38
CA SER A 235 -3.04 -3.46 23.63
C SER A 235 -3.52 -3.25 22.20
N ASN A 236 -3.00 -4.04 21.27
CA ASN A 236 -3.40 -3.99 19.87
C ASN A 236 -4.00 -5.32 19.41
N ARG A 237 -4.73 -5.27 18.30
CA ARG A 237 -5.15 -6.43 17.53
C ARG A 237 -5.24 -6.04 16.06
N SER A 238 -5.46 -7.00 15.19
CA SER A 238 -5.77 -6.71 13.79
C SER A 238 -7.07 -5.92 13.67
N HIS A 239 -7.07 -4.89 12.84
CA HIS A 239 -8.27 -4.20 12.42
C HIS A 239 -9.21 -5.16 11.70
N GLU A 240 -10.52 -4.99 11.93
CA GLU A 240 -11.55 -5.78 11.29
C GLU A 240 -12.15 -5.02 10.11
N ILE A 241 -11.82 -5.41 8.88
CA ILE A 241 -12.26 -4.74 7.65
C ILE A 241 -13.54 -5.42 7.13
N GLU A 242 -14.50 -4.64 6.63
CA GLU A 242 -15.66 -5.18 5.94
C GLU A 242 -15.31 -5.66 4.52
N GLU A 243 -15.81 -6.85 4.15
CA GLU A 243 -15.65 -7.39 2.80
C GLU A 243 -16.45 -6.61 1.76
N ARG A 244 -17.57 -6.00 2.17
CA ARG A 244 -18.38 -5.14 1.30
C ARG A 244 -17.97 -3.68 1.50
N PRO A 245 -17.63 -2.96 0.42
CA PRO A 245 -17.24 -1.56 0.53
C PRO A 245 -18.43 -0.70 0.93
N THR A 246 -18.22 0.20 1.90
CA THR A 246 -19.25 1.14 2.39
C THR A 246 -19.35 2.40 1.54
N SER A 247 -18.30 2.77 0.80
CA SER A 247 -18.32 3.80 -0.24
C SER A 247 -17.04 3.78 -1.10
N GLY A 248 -17.11 4.28 -2.33
CA GLY A 248 -15.94 4.62 -3.16
C GLY A 248 -15.17 3.48 -3.84
N ARG A 249 -15.46 2.21 -3.52
CA ARG A 249 -14.89 1.02 -4.20
C ARG A 249 -15.98 0.07 -4.65
N THR A 250 -15.71 -0.65 -5.73
CA THR A 250 -16.50 -1.82 -6.13
C THR A 250 -16.17 -3.04 -5.26
N PRO A 251 -17.09 -4.03 -5.12
CA PRO A 251 -16.81 -5.26 -4.38
C PRO A 251 -15.57 -6.01 -4.86
N GLY A 252 -15.32 -6.03 -6.19
CA GLY A 252 -14.14 -6.67 -6.76
C GLY A 252 -12.83 -5.99 -6.36
N GLU A 253 -12.80 -4.66 -6.33
CA GLU A 253 -11.63 -3.90 -5.86
C GLU A 253 -11.36 -4.12 -4.37
N GLN A 254 -12.43 -4.17 -3.55
CA GLN A 254 -12.30 -4.44 -2.12
C GLN A 254 -11.75 -5.85 -1.88
N GLN A 255 -12.28 -6.85 -2.55
CA GLN A 255 -11.80 -8.23 -2.46
C GLN A 255 -10.33 -8.35 -2.90
N ARG A 256 -9.93 -7.65 -3.97
CA ARG A 256 -8.53 -7.60 -4.41
C ARG A 256 -7.62 -7.02 -3.32
N VAL A 257 -8.00 -5.92 -2.69
CA VAL A 257 -7.19 -5.29 -1.62
C VAL A 257 -7.04 -6.21 -0.42
N LEU A 258 -8.11 -6.87 0.03
CA LEU A 258 -8.06 -7.82 1.12
C LEU A 258 -7.20 -9.05 0.78
N ARG A 259 -7.28 -9.53 -0.47
CA ARG A 259 -6.45 -10.63 -0.96
C ARG A 259 -4.97 -10.27 -0.94
N LEU A 260 -4.60 -9.11 -1.48
CA LEU A 260 -3.20 -8.65 -1.50
C LEU A 260 -2.67 -8.41 -0.08
N LEU A 261 -3.46 -7.81 0.80
CA LEU A 261 -3.08 -7.61 2.21
C LEU A 261 -2.82 -8.94 2.92
N SER A 262 -3.65 -9.96 2.65
CA SER A 262 -3.48 -11.29 3.23
C SER A 262 -2.19 -11.97 2.74
N LEU A 263 -1.95 -11.95 1.42
CA LEU A 263 -0.81 -12.62 0.80
C LEU A 263 0.54 -11.94 1.11
N TYR A 264 0.56 -10.62 1.19
CA TYR A 264 1.80 -9.84 1.26
C TYR A 264 1.92 -9.00 2.54
N SER A 265 1.24 -9.44 3.61
CA SER A 265 1.21 -8.74 4.90
C SER A 265 2.61 -8.42 5.45
N ASN A 266 3.59 -9.32 5.25
CA ASN A 266 4.98 -9.15 5.67
C ASN A 266 5.72 -8.00 4.95
N LEU A 267 5.26 -7.57 3.78
CA LEU A 267 5.83 -6.45 3.02
C LEU A 267 5.06 -5.14 3.25
N ILE A 268 3.83 -5.24 3.74
CA ILE A 268 2.88 -4.12 3.83
C ILE A 268 2.77 -3.60 5.27
N VAL A 269 2.60 -4.51 6.24
CA VAL A 269 2.24 -4.18 7.61
C VAL A 269 3.47 -3.79 8.40
N ILE A 270 3.42 -2.61 9.03
CA ILE A 270 4.49 -2.15 9.91
C ILE A 270 4.31 -2.74 11.31
N PRO A 271 5.40 -3.10 12.02
CA PRO A 271 5.33 -3.52 13.41
C PRO A 271 4.65 -2.44 14.27
N TRP A 272 3.92 -2.87 15.29
CA TRP A 272 3.38 -1.95 16.27
C TRP A 272 4.46 -1.61 17.29
N GLU A 273 4.80 -0.33 17.39
CA GLU A 273 5.67 0.23 18.41
C GLU A 273 4.74 0.90 19.44
N GLY A 274 4.38 0.14 20.49
CA GLY A 274 3.49 0.57 21.56
C GLY A 274 4.17 1.38 22.65
#